data_AF-A0A1I0GTG1-F1
#
_entry.id   AF-A0A1I0GTG1-F1
#
_cell.length_a   1.000
_cell.length_b   1.000
_cell.length_c   1.000
_cell.angle_alpha   90.00
_cell.angle_beta   90.00
_cell.angle_gamma   90.00
#
_symmetry.space_group_name_H-M   'P 1'
#
loop_
_entity.id
_entity.type
_entity.pdbx_description
1 polymer ?
#
loop_
_entity_poly.entity_id
_entity_poly.type
_entity_poly.pdbx_seq_one_letter_code
_entity_poly.pdbx_strand_id
1 'polypeptide(L)'
;MKYLLVLVSLIFIIFTGCSNDLQENNDNNSSNSGGDSGSYAALLKVNGVQYTSLGNVNKDKYTINEKIGKVDKKVPVDVLPFKDFMSNYLEEGTPIFSIEENTDVVLAKREDETYEILRYNN
;
A
#
# COMPACT_ATOMS: atom_id res chain seq x y z
N MET A 1 -6.27 -3.57 -50.05
CA MET A 1 -7.13 -4.68 -49.60
C MET A 1 -6.30 -5.95 -49.45
N LYS A 2 -6.54 -6.67 -48.34
CA LYS A 2 -6.31 -8.11 -48.13
C LYS A 2 -5.04 -8.68 -47.46
N TYR A 3 -4.01 -7.91 -47.09
CA TYR A 3 -2.88 -8.50 -46.32
C TYR A 3 -2.60 -7.86 -44.96
N LEU A 4 -3.20 -6.70 -44.65
CA LEU A 4 -3.00 -6.02 -43.35
C LEU A 4 -3.84 -6.61 -42.21
N LEU A 5 -4.76 -7.55 -42.50
CA LEU A 5 -5.63 -8.17 -41.50
C LEU A 5 -5.12 -9.53 -40.98
N VAL A 6 -4.04 -10.08 -41.55
CA VAL A 6 -3.56 -11.43 -41.21
C VAL A 6 -2.51 -11.42 -40.07
N LEU A 7 -1.97 -10.25 -39.71
CA LEU A 7 -0.88 -10.15 -38.72
C LEU A 7 -1.36 -10.03 -37.25
N VAL A 8 -2.68 -9.95 -37.02
CA VAL A 8 -3.26 -9.75 -35.67
C VAL A 8 -3.71 -11.08 -35.01
N SER A 9 -3.59 -12.22 -35.70
CA SER A 9 -4.16 -13.50 -35.24
C SER A 9 -3.20 -14.40 -34.44
N LEU A 10 -1.98 -13.97 -34.08
CA LEU A 10 -0.93 -14.89 -33.60
C LEU A 10 -0.47 -14.69 -32.15
N ILE A 11 -1.20 -13.95 -31.31
CA ILE A 11 -0.82 -13.69 -29.89
C ILE A 11 -1.79 -14.33 -28.86
N PHE A 12 -2.74 -15.18 -29.29
CA PHE A 12 -3.76 -15.74 -28.38
C PHE A 12 -3.49 -17.15 -27.80
N ILE A 13 -2.26 -17.68 -27.85
CA ILE A 13 -2.00 -19.04 -27.35
C ILE A 13 -0.80 -19.07 -26.41
N ILE A 14 -0.97 -18.55 -25.19
CA ILE A 14 -0.29 -19.08 -23.99
C ILE A 14 -0.93 -18.46 -22.77
N PHE A 15 -1.88 -19.15 -22.15
CA PHE A 15 -2.08 -19.24 -20.69
C PHE A 15 -3.18 -20.28 -20.41
N THR A 16 -2.89 -21.55 -20.72
CA THR A 16 -3.50 -22.69 -20.02
C THR A 16 -2.43 -23.30 -19.14
N GLY A 17 -2.48 -22.97 -17.86
CA GLY A 17 -1.59 -23.46 -16.83
C GLY A 17 -2.35 -23.65 -15.52
N CYS A 18 -3.24 -24.63 -15.49
CA CYS A 18 -3.66 -25.28 -14.25
C CYS A 18 -3.40 -26.77 -14.43
N SER A 19 -2.23 -27.23 -14.00
CA SER A 19 -2.02 -28.64 -13.71
C SER A 19 -2.75 -28.95 -12.40
N ASN A 20 -3.74 -29.84 -12.46
CA ASN A 20 -4.36 -30.42 -11.27
C ASN A 20 -3.44 -31.53 -10.78
N ASP A 21 -2.52 -31.20 -9.86
CA ASP A 21 -1.87 -32.22 -9.05
C ASP A 21 -2.81 -32.60 -7.90
N LEU A 22 -3.50 -33.71 -8.11
CA LEU A 22 -3.95 -34.56 -7.01
C LEU A 22 -2.69 -35.13 -6.34
N GLN A 23 -2.26 -34.53 -5.24
CA GLN A 23 -1.39 -35.20 -4.29
C GLN A 23 -2.19 -35.52 -3.04
N GLU A 24 -2.73 -36.74 -3.05
CA GLU A 24 -3.05 -37.52 -1.88
C GLU A 24 -1.76 -37.75 -1.08
N ASN A 25 -1.69 -37.20 0.13
CA ASN A 25 -0.97 -37.84 1.22
C ASN A 25 -1.49 -37.34 2.56
N ASN A 26 -1.83 -38.31 3.40
CA ASN A 26 -2.26 -38.13 4.78
C ASN A 26 -1.23 -37.33 5.57
N ASP A 27 -1.63 -36.17 6.09
CA ASP A 27 -1.13 -35.69 7.36
C ASP A 27 -2.27 -35.14 8.20
N ASN A 28 -2.34 -35.67 9.41
CA ASN A 28 -3.42 -35.50 10.34
C ASN A 28 -3.44 -34.09 10.92
N ASN A 29 -4.61 -33.48 10.81
CA ASN A 29 -5.24 -32.61 11.80
C ASN A 29 -4.67 -31.19 12.02
N SER A 30 -5.40 -30.26 11.39
CA SER A 30 -5.90 -29.02 12.01
C SER A 30 -4.88 -27.92 12.26
N SER A 31 -4.54 -27.21 11.18
CA SER A 31 -4.26 -25.78 11.25
C SER A 31 -5.54 -25.02 10.86
N ASN A 32 -6.48 -24.96 11.80
CA ASN A 32 -7.46 -23.89 11.80
C ASN A 32 -6.73 -22.58 12.15
N SER A 33 -6.24 -21.88 11.13
CA SER A 33 -6.01 -20.45 11.22
C SER A 33 -6.75 -19.74 10.09
N GLY A 34 -8.06 -20.01 10.00
CA GLY A 34 -9.01 -19.03 9.49
C GLY A 34 -9.15 -17.89 10.48
N GLY A 35 -8.04 -17.19 10.75
CA GLY A 35 -8.12 -15.82 11.25
C GLY A 35 -8.46 -14.98 10.04
N ASP A 36 -9.52 -14.18 10.14
CA ASP A 36 -9.92 -13.20 9.14
C ASP A 36 -8.81 -12.14 9.00
N SER A 37 -7.69 -12.49 8.37
CA SER A 37 -6.58 -11.57 8.09
C SER A 37 -6.93 -10.79 6.83
N GLY A 38 -7.96 -9.97 6.94
CA GLY A 38 -8.28 -8.95 5.94
C GLY A 38 -7.03 -8.11 5.64
N SER A 39 -6.74 -7.90 4.36
CA SER A 39 -5.69 -6.98 3.94
C SER A 39 -6.23 -5.55 4.05
N TYR A 40 -5.90 -4.87 5.17
CA TYR A 40 -6.28 -3.48 5.38
C TYR A 40 -5.24 -2.53 4.77
N ALA A 41 -5.71 -1.46 4.12
CA ALA A 41 -4.83 -0.41 3.64
C ALA A 41 -4.20 0.35 4.83
N ALA A 42 -2.92 0.69 4.72
CA ALA A 42 -2.24 1.55 5.66
C ALA A 42 -2.50 3.02 5.32
N LEU A 43 -3.14 3.75 6.23
CA LEU A 43 -3.77 5.05 5.99
C LEU A 43 -3.33 6.11 6.99
N LEU A 44 -3.33 7.36 6.52
CA LEU A 44 -3.10 8.57 7.31
C LEU A 44 -4.05 9.66 6.81
N LYS A 45 -4.65 10.44 7.71
CA LYS A 45 -5.43 11.61 7.34
C LYS A 45 -4.69 12.90 7.68
N VAL A 46 -4.55 13.82 6.75
CA VAL A 46 -3.92 15.14 6.95
C VAL A 46 -4.72 16.18 6.17
N ASN A 47 -5.08 17.30 6.80
CA ASN A 47 -5.81 18.41 6.19
C ASN A 47 -7.06 17.98 5.40
N GLY A 48 -7.84 17.05 5.93
CA GLY A 48 -9.03 16.49 5.31
C GLY A 48 -8.77 15.42 4.24
N VAL A 49 -7.51 15.24 3.80
CA VAL A 49 -7.09 14.31 2.74
C VAL A 49 -6.63 12.99 3.34
N GLN A 50 -7.05 11.88 2.73
CA GLN A 50 -6.61 10.54 3.12
C GLN A 50 -5.47 10.06 2.22
N TYR A 51 -4.35 9.71 2.83
CA TYR A 51 -3.17 9.18 2.17
C TYR A 51 -3.06 7.69 2.43
N THR A 52 -2.57 6.94 1.45
CA THR A 52 -2.28 5.51 1.53
C THR A 52 -0.77 5.30 1.48
N SER A 53 -0.26 4.45 2.37
CA SER A 53 1.16 4.05 2.36
C SER A 53 1.51 3.29 1.08
N LEU A 54 2.67 3.64 0.51
CA LEU A 54 3.32 2.96 -0.61
C LEU A 54 4.57 2.20 -0.14
N GLY A 55 4.76 2.06 1.17
CA GLY A 55 5.96 1.52 1.79
C GLY A 55 7.11 2.52 1.88
N ASN A 56 8.26 1.99 2.27
CA ASN A 56 9.54 2.70 2.43
C ASN A 56 10.40 2.65 1.15
N VAL A 57 9.79 2.50 -0.03
CA VAL A 57 10.51 2.11 -1.25
C VAL A 57 11.28 3.28 -1.90
N ASN A 58 12.56 3.33 -1.52
CA ASN A 58 13.69 4.14 -1.99
C ASN A 58 13.85 5.50 -1.29
N LYS A 59 14.85 5.56 -0.41
CA LYS A 59 15.47 6.82 0.05
C LYS A 59 15.77 7.69 -1.18
N ASP A 60 15.47 8.98 -1.05
CA ASP A 60 15.83 10.06 -2.00
C ASP A 60 14.95 10.21 -3.25
N LYS A 61 13.72 9.66 -3.27
CA LYS A 61 12.74 9.97 -4.33
C LYS A 61 12.15 11.38 -4.24
N TYR A 62 12.16 11.97 -3.05
CA TYR A 62 11.49 13.23 -2.76
C TYR A 62 12.37 14.11 -1.88
N THR A 63 12.32 15.40 -2.15
CA THR A 63 12.99 16.43 -1.38
C THR A 63 12.07 16.86 -0.24
N ILE A 64 12.51 16.65 0.99
CA ILE A 64 11.76 17.06 2.19
C ILE A 64 11.71 18.58 2.23
N ASN A 65 10.49 19.12 2.38
CA ASN A 65 10.28 20.55 2.59
C ASN A 65 10.14 20.83 4.10
N GLU A 66 8.91 21.00 4.61
CA GLU A 66 8.67 21.39 6.00
C GLU A 66 7.92 20.32 6.80
N LYS A 67 8.09 20.36 8.13
CA LYS A 67 7.29 19.53 9.03
C LYS A 67 5.89 20.12 9.14
N ILE A 68 4.90 19.43 8.59
CA ILE A 68 3.50 19.85 8.60
C ILE A 68 2.72 19.33 9.82
N GLY A 69 3.27 18.35 10.54
CA GLY A 69 2.65 17.85 11.76
C GLY A 69 3.30 16.59 12.31
N LYS A 70 2.52 15.86 13.10
CA LYS A 70 2.85 14.55 13.64
C LYS A 70 1.57 13.77 13.85
N VAL A 71 1.63 12.44 13.83
CA VAL A 71 0.48 11.60 14.18
C VAL A 71 0.04 11.92 15.61
N ASP A 72 -1.22 12.28 15.77
CA ASP A 72 -1.83 12.60 17.06
C ASP A 72 -2.41 11.34 17.71
N LYS A 73 -3.01 10.46 16.91
CA LYS A 73 -3.64 9.23 17.41
C LYS A 73 -3.51 8.06 16.44
N LYS A 74 -3.14 6.89 16.96
CA LYS A 74 -3.24 5.62 16.23
C LYS A 74 -4.62 4.98 16.48
N VAL A 75 -5.27 4.55 15.41
CA VAL A 75 -6.54 3.79 15.45
C VAL A 75 -6.29 2.33 15.05
N PRO A 76 -7.22 1.40 15.36
CA PRO A 76 -7.11 0.01 14.92
C PRO A 76 -6.95 -0.12 13.39
N VAL A 77 -6.28 -1.19 12.93
CA VAL A 77 -5.90 -1.40 11.52
C VAL A 77 -7.10 -1.43 10.56
N ASP A 78 -8.26 -1.89 11.05
CA ASP A 78 -9.53 -2.01 10.34
C ASP A 78 -10.39 -0.74 10.39
N VAL A 79 -9.95 0.28 11.13
CA VAL A 79 -10.67 1.54 11.32
C VAL A 79 -10.15 2.63 10.40
N LEU A 80 -11.06 3.30 9.69
CA LEU A 80 -10.74 4.44 8.83
C LEU A 80 -10.39 5.68 9.68
N PRO A 81 -9.22 6.31 9.48
CA PRO A 81 -8.90 7.58 10.13
C PRO A 81 -9.85 8.71 9.70
N PHE A 82 -10.54 9.34 10.65
CA PHE A 82 -11.60 10.31 10.35
C PHE A 82 -11.24 11.77 10.69
N LYS A 83 -10.23 12.01 11.54
CA LYS A 83 -9.69 13.34 11.86
C LYS A 83 -8.26 13.47 11.36
N ASP A 84 -7.83 14.72 11.18
CA ASP A 84 -6.45 15.04 10.80
C ASP A 84 -5.46 14.50 11.83
N PHE A 85 -4.32 14.05 11.31
CA PHE A 85 -3.24 13.40 12.02
C PHE A 85 -3.60 12.09 12.72
N MET A 86 -4.71 11.44 12.33
CA MET A 86 -4.99 10.05 12.70
C MET A 86 -4.42 9.07 11.67
N SER A 87 -3.91 7.93 12.14
CA SER A 87 -3.44 6.84 11.29
C SER A 87 -3.87 5.48 11.83
N ASN A 88 -4.18 4.52 10.97
CA ASN A 88 -4.39 3.11 11.35
C ASN A 88 -3.10 2.28 11.27
N TYR A 89 -1.97 2.93 11.00
CA TYR A 89 -0.71 2.29 10.65
C TYR A 89 0.48 2.88 11.41
N LEU A 90 0.66 4.20 11.34
CA LEU A 90 1.76 4.93 11.95
C LEU A 90 1.55 5.10 13.46
N GLU A 91 2.65 5.08 14.21
CA GLU A 91 2.63 5.28 15.67
C GLU A 91 2.36 6.75 16.03
N GLU A 92 1.80 6.97 17.22
CA GLU A 92 1.61 8.31 17.79
C GLU A 92 2.94 9.04 17.93
N GLY A 93 2.96 10.32 17.58
CA GLY A 93 4.16 11.15 17.58
C GLY A 93 5.00 11.08 16.30
N THR A 94 4.73 10.14 15.38
CA THR A 94 5.44 10.03 14.09
C THR A 94 5.40 11.36 13.33
N PRO A 95 6.55 12.01 13.06
CA PRO A 95 6.59 13.28 12.34
C PRO A 95 6.16 13.14 10.88
N ILE A 96 5.36 14.09 10.39
CA ILE A 96 4.89 14.15 9.01
C ILE A 96 5.47 15.39 8.31
N PHE A 97 5.96 15.21 7.10
CA PHE A 97 6.60 16.24 6.28
C PHE A 97 5.91 16.37 4.92
N SER A 98 5.85 17.60 4.42
CA SER A 98 5.57 17.87 3.01
C SER A 98 6.83 17.66 2.16
N ILE A 99 6.64 17.62 0.85
CA ILE A 99 7.72 17.52 -0.13
C ILE A 99 7.69 18.73 -1.07
N GLU A 100 8.79 18.98 -1.79
CA GLU A 100 8.87 20.08 -2.75
C GLU A 100 8.16 19.75 -4.08
N GLU A 101 8.12 18.47 -4.47
CA GLU A 101 7.75 18.08 -5.84
C GLU A 101 6.25 18.18 -6.14
N ASN A 102 5.38 17.86 -5.17
CA ASN A 102 3.92 17.95 -5.30
C ASN A 102 3.22 17.82 -3.94
N THR A 103 1.92 18.11 -3.91
CA THR A 103 1.08 18.03 -2.71
C THR A 103 0.41 16.66 -2.51
N ASP A 104 0.54 15.76 -3.48
CA ASP A 104 -0.14 14.46 -3.47
C ASP A 104 0.59 13.44 -2.61
N VAL A 105 1.81 13.76 -2.17
CA VAL A 105 2.65 12.90 -1.35
C VAL A 105 3.05 13.62 -0.06
N VAL A 106 3.04 12.86 1.03
CA VAL A 106 3.63 13.24 2.31
C VAL A 106 4.58 12.15 2.79
N LEU A 107 5.54 12.52 3.62
CA LEU A 107 6.51 11.60 4.19
C LEU A 107 6.32 11.49 5.70
N ALA A 108 6.29 10.27 6.22
CA ALA A 108 6.30 10.03 7.66
C ALA A 108 7.67 9.50 8.10
N LYS A 109 8.32 10.18 9.03
CA LYS A 109 9.64 9.79 9.53
C LYS A 109 9.51 8.72 10.61
N ARG A 110 9.99 7.51 10.33
CA ARG A 110 10.00 6.40 11.28
C ARG A 110 11.16 6.52 12.27
N GLU A 111 11.11 5.69 13.32
CA GLU A 111 12.14 5.64 14.37
C GLU A 111 13.53 5.23 13.85
N ASP A 112 13.57 4.45 12.77
CA ASP A 112 14.82 4.00 12.12
C ASP A 112 15.40 5.03 11.13
N GLU A 113 14.94 6.28 11.20
CA GLU A 113 15.34 7.38 10.31
C GLU A 113 15.02 7.11 8.83
N THR A 114 14.12 6.16 8.54
CA THR A 114 13.54 5.97 7.20
C THR A 114 12.25 6.75 7.05
N TYR A 115 11.84 6.93 5.79
CA TYR A 115 10.61 7.62 5.45
C TYR A 115 9.60 6.65 4.84
N GLU A 116 8.42 6.62 5.43
CA GLU A 116 7.24 6.04 4.81
C GLU A 116 6.69 7.01 3.77
N ILE A 117 6.44 6.52 2.56
CA ILE A 117 5.85 7.32 1.49
C ILE A 117 4.34 7.14 1.55
N LEU A 118 3.59 8.22 1.71
CA LEU A 118 2.12 8.17 1.66
C LEU A 118 1.60 9.04 0.54
N ARG A 119 0.68 8.51 -0.27
CA ARG A 119 0.12 9.18 -1.44
C ARG A 119 -1.40 9.30 -1.35
N TYR A 120 -1.93 10.44 -1.75
CA TYR A 120 -3.34 10.65 -2.00
C TYR A 120 -3.77 9.88 -3.26
N ASN A 121 -4.78 9.00 -3.13
CA ASN A 121 -5.39 8.32 -4.26
C ASN A 121 -6.68 9.06 -4.62
N ASN A 122 -6.72 9.64 -5.82
CA ASN A 122 -7.91 10.26 -6.41
C ASN A 122 -8.62 9.27 -7.33
#